data_AF-A0A1M5XQY5-F1
#
_entry.id   AF-A0A1M5XQY5-F1
#
_cell.length_a   1.000
_cell.length_b   1.000
_cell.length_c   1.000
_cell.angle_alpha   90.00
_cell.angle_beta   90.00
_cell.angle_gamma   90.00
#
_symmetry.space_group_name_H-M   'P 1'
#
loop_
_entity.id
_entity.type
_entity.pdbx_description
1 polymer ?
#
loop_
_entity_poly.entity_id
_entity_poly.type
_entity_poly.pdbx_seq_one_letter_code
_entity_poly.pdbx_strand_id
1 'polypeptide(L)'
;MYMINEISKLTGVSIRRLHHYDEIGLLVPSKRTESNYRMYSEEDVERLYQILLFKELDFPLQEIKRLLYDEEFDKQKALTMQRELIVEKKNRLENIIESIDSRIVNLGGKAMSKKDFKAFNYEEIKKHEEKYKEEVKERYGKTSAYKESKEKTSKYSKGEWENIMGEAAEIYEGLAALMDENPSNEKVQELVGKWRSHISKNYYNCTLEIFRGLALMYVADERFTENIDKYGGGLAQFLSEAMNIYCDNNLK
;
A
#
# COMPACT_ATOMS: atom_id res chain seq x y z
N MET A 1 13.26 -31.85 -10.98
CA MET A 1 12.72 -30.76 -11.82
C MET A 1 11.24 -30.98 -12.02
N TYR A 2 10.47 -29.90 -12.10
CA TYR A 2 9.01 -29.91 -12.14
C TYR A 2 8.51 -29.14 -13.38
N MET A 3 7.53 -29.69 -14.08
CA MET A 3 6.79 -28.95 -15.09
C MET A 3 5.83 -27.96 -14.44
N ILE A 4 5.43 -26.92 -15.18
CA ILE A 4 4.49 -25.90 -14.69
C ILE A 4 3.17 -26.48 -14.15
N ASN A 5 2.67 -27.56 -14.76
CA ASN A 5 1.45 -28.24 -14.32
C ASN A 5 1.64 -28.95 -12.98
N GLU A 6 2.83 -29.50 -12.72
CA GLU A 6 3.16 -30.17 -11.47
C GLU A 6 3.30 -29.16 -10.33
N ILE A 7 3.96 -28.03 -10.58
CA ILE A 7 4.04 -26.92 -9.61
C ILE A 7 2.66 -26.35 -9.31
N SER A 8 1.84 -26.12 -10.33
CA SER A 8 0.49 -25.59 -10.15
C SER A 8 -0.36 -26.49 -9.26
N LYS A 9 -0.29 -27.82 -9.46
CA LYS A 9 -0.96 -28.80 -8.60
C LYS A 9 -0.41 -28.84 -7.18
N LEU A 10 0.92 -28.74 -7.02
CA LEU A 10 1.58 -28.80 -5.72
C LEU A 10 1.27 -27.57 -4.85
N THR A 11 1.25 -26.38 -5.46
CA THR A 11 1.18 -25.10 -4.74
C THR A 11 -0.20 -24.44 -4.76
N GLY A 12 -1.10 -24.94 -5.61
CA GLY A 12 -2.40 -24.31 -5.87
C GLY A 12 -2.31 -22.99 -6.66
N VAL A 13 -1.11 -22.53 -7.01
CA VAL A 13 -0.92 -21.34 -7.83
C VAL A 13 -1.35 -21.65 -9.26
N SER A 14 -2.22 -20.82 -9.83
CA SER A 14 -2.68 -21.04 -11.20
C SER A 14 -1.53 -20.90 -12.20
N ILE A 15 -1.58 -21.68 -13.29
CA ILE A 15 -0.62 -21.61 -14.39
C ILE A 15 -0.47 -20.17 -14.90
N ARG A 16 -1.59 -19.42 -14.98
CA ARG A 16 -1.59 -18.00 -15.37
C ARG A 16 -0.74 -17.13 -14.43
N ARG A 17 -0.80 -17.35 -13.11
CA ARG A 17 0.05 -16.62 -12.15
C ARG A 17 1.52 -17.01 -12.28
N LEU A 18 1.81 -18.30 -12.48
CA LEU A 18 3.19 -18.76 -12.71
C LEU A 18 3.79 -18.15 -13.99
N HIS A 19 2.99 -18.01 -15.06
CA HIS A 19 3.39 -17.27 -16.26
C HIS A 19 3.64 -15.80 -15.98
N HIS A 20 2.74 -15.14 -15.24
CA HIS A 20 2.95 -13.75 -14.86
C HIS A 20 4.23 -13.55 -14.05
N TYR A 21 4.54 -14.45 -13.10
CA TYR A 21 5.78 -14.38 -12.33
C TYR A 21 7.03 -14.55 -13.18
N ASP A 22 6.99 -15.40 -14.21
CA ASP A 22 8.08 -15.51 -15.19
C ASP A 22 8.19 -14.23 -16.03
N GLU A 23 7.09 -13.69 -16.54
CA GLU A 23 7.05 -12.47 -17.36
C GLU A 23 7.63 -11.24 -16.65
N ILE A 24 7.31 -11.06 -15.36
CA ILE A 24 7.88 -9.96 -14.56
C ILE A 24 9.27 -10.30 -13.99
N GLY A 25 9.79 -11.50 -14.27
CA GLY A 25 11.08 -12.01 -13.80
C GLY A 25 11.16 -12.21 -12.29
N LEU A 26 10.04 -12.46 -11.63
CA LEU A 26 9.97 -12.77 -10.20
C LEU A 26 10.27 -14.26 -9.92
N LEU A 27 9.80 -15.16 -10.79
CA LEU A 27 10.10 -16.58 -10.74
C LEU A 27 10.40 -17.08 -12.15
N VAL A 28 11.68 -17.12 -12.50
CA VAL A 28 12.15 -17.57 -13.81
C VAL A 28 12.44 -19.07 -13.75
N PRO A 29 11.94 -19.89 -14.69
CA PRO A 29 12.23 -21.32 -14.71
C PRO A 29 13.71 -21.58 -15.02
N SER A 30 14.34 -22.46 -14.25
CA SER A 30 15.74 -22.85 -14.46
C SER A 30 16.03 -23.44 -15.84
N LYS A 31 15.04 -24.09 -16.48
CA LYS A 31 15.22 -24.68 -17.80
C LYS A 31 13.95 -24.61 -18.64
N ARG A 32 14.13 -24.70 -19.96
CA ARG A 32 13.05 -24.99 -20.91
C ARG A 32 13.35 -26.30 -21.65
N THR A 33 12.32 -27.10 -21.92
CA THR A 33 12.46 -28.32 -22.74
C THR A 33 12.70 -27.95 -24.21
N GLU A 34 13.05 -28.94 -25.04
CA GLU A 34 13.21 -28.75 -26.49
C GLU A 34 11.91 -28.24 -27.15
N SER A 35 10.74 -28.65 -26.63
CA SER A 35 9.43 -28.13 -27.04
C SER A 35 9.04 -26.82 -26.35
N ASN A 36 10.00 -26.11 -25.74
CA ASN A 36 9.84 -24.82 -25.07
C ASN A 36 8.93 -24.81 -23.81
N TYR A 37 8.71 -25.97 -23.18
CA TYR A 37 7.98 -26.03 -21.90
C TYR A 37 8.86 -25.60 -20.73
N ARG A 38 8.29 -24.88 -19.76
CA ARG A 38 8.98 -24.39 -18.57
C ARG A 38 9.23 -25.52 -17.57
N MET A 39 10.47 -25.61 -17.10
CA MET A 39 10.94 -26.59 -16.12
C MET A 39 11.58 -25.86 -14.95
N TYR A 40 11.13 -26.18 -13.75
CA TYR A 40 11.54 -25.55 -12.52
C TYR A 40 12.40 -26.52 -11.69
N SER A 41 13.53 -26.04 -11.15
CA SER A 41 14.36 -26.80 -10.24
C SER A 41 13.73 -26.88 -8.84
N GLU A 42 14.36 -27.61 -7.92
CA GLU A 42 13.95 -27.57 -6.51
C GLU A 42 14.20 -26.19 -5.89
N GLU A 43 15.26 -25.48 -6.31
CA GLU A 43 15.53 -24.11 -5.85
C GLU A 43 14.47 -23.13 -6.34
N ASP A 44 13.94 -23.32 -7.54
CA ASP A 44 12.82 -22.52 -8.04
C ASP A 44 11.55 -22.76 -7.22
N VAL A 45 11.31 -24.00 -6.79
CA VAL A 45 10.18 -24.34 -5.92
C VAL A 45 10.36 -23.72 -4.53
N GLU A 46 11.59 -23.75 -3.98
CA GLU A 46 11.91 -23.07 -2.72
C GLU A 46 11.68 -21.55 -2.83
N ARG A 47 12.10 -20.95 -3.95
CA ARG A 47 11.87 -19.53 -4.24
C ARG A 47 10.38 -19.21 -4.37
N LEU A 48 9.61 -20.07 -5.04
CA LEU A 48 8.15 -19.94 -5.11
C LEU A 48 7.51 -19.99 -3.72
N TYR A 49 7.96 -20.89 -2.85
CA TYR A 49 7.48 -20.95 -1.47
C TYR A 49 7.73 -19.63 -0.72
N GLN A 50 8.94 -19.04 -0.84
CA GLN A 50 9.24 -17.73 -0.25
C GLN A 50 8.39 -16.60 -0.81
N ILE A 51 8.14 -16.60 -2.14
CA ILE A 51 7.23 -15.63 -2.78
C ILE A 51 5.83 -15.71 -2.16
N LEU A 52 5.31 -16.93 -1.98
CA LEU A 52 3.97 -17.14 -1.41
C LEU A 52 3.88 -16.66 0.04
N LEU A 53 4.91 -16.88 0.86
CA LEU A 53 4.97 -16.37 2.23
C LEU A 53 4.95 -14.84 2.28
N PHE A 54 5.72 -14.17 1.43
CA PHE A 54 5.68 -12.71 1.35
C PHE A 54 4.34 -12.19 0.82
N LYS A 55 3.70 -12.92 -0.11
CA LYS A 55 2.36 -12.57 -0.59
C LYS A 55 1.29 -12.68 0.49
N GLU A 56 1.40 -13.63 1.42
CA GLU A 56 0.49 -13.76 2.57
C GLU A 56 0.63 -12.58 3.55
N LEU A 57 1.80 -11.94 3.54
CA LEU A 57 2.10 -10.71 4.29
C LEU A 57 1.78 -9.43 3.50
N ASP A 58 1.06 -9.55 2.38
CA ASP A 58 0.61 -8.44 1.54
C ASP A 58 1.75 -7.62 0.91
N PHE A 59 2.94 -8.22 0.76
CA PHE A 59 4.04 -7.55 0.07
C PHE A 59 3.75 -7.44 -1.45
N PRO A 60 4.10 -6.30 -2.07
CA PRO A 60 3.97 -6.12 -3.51
C PRO A 60 5.02 -6.95 -4.27
N LEU A 61 4.66 -7.48 -5.43
CA LEU A 61 5.50 -8.41 -6.21
C LEU A 61 6.89 -7.83 -6.56
N GLN A 62 6.98 -6.51 -6.78
CA GLN A 62 8.25 -5.85 -7.06
C GLN A 62 9.20 -5.83 -5.86
N GLU A 63 8.68 -5.78 -4.63
CA GLU A 63 9.49 -5.82 -3.42
C GLU A 63 9.93 -7.25 -3.10
N ILE A 64 9.04 -8.22 -3.30
CA ILE A 64 9.39 -9.64 -3.22
C ILE A 64 10.54 -9.95 -4.19
N LYS A 65 10.47 -9.43 -5.42
CA LYS A 65 11.55 -9.58 -6.40
C LYS A 65 12.86 -8.96 -5.90
N ARG A 66 12.83 -7.76 -5.32
CA ARG A 66 14.07 -7.13 -4.81
C ARG A 66 14.70 -7.93 -3.68
N LEU A 67 13.89 -8.37 -2.71
CA LEU A 67 14.37 -9.12 -1.55
C LEU A 67 14.99 -10.47 -1.96
N LEU A 68 14.35 -11.21 -2.88
CA LEU A 68 14.80 -12.55 -3.27
C LEU A 68 16.02 -12.60 -4.19
N TYR A 69 16.41 -11.45 -4.74
CA TYR A 69 17.53 -11.30 -5.67
C TYR A 69 18.64 -10.38 -5.11
N ASP A 70 18.54 -9.98 -3.84
CA ASP A 70 19.61 -9.26 -3.15
C ASP A 70 20.77 -10.23 -2.83
N GLU A 71 22.01 -9.84 -3.18
CA GLU A 71 23.21 -10.65 -2.97
C GLU A 71 23.57 -10.81 -1.49
N GLU A 72 23.09 -9.90 -0.62
CA GLU A 72 23.26 -9.98 0.83
C GLU A 72 22.09 -10.66 1.55
N PHE A 73 21.17 -11.29 0.81
CA PHE A 73 19.96 -11.90 1.37
C PHE A 73 20.25 -13.13 2.24
N ASP A 74 20.23 -12.95 3.56
CA ASP A 74 20.22 -14.05 4.53
C ASP A 74 18.84 -14.71 4.59
N LYS A 75 18.73 -15.88 3.95
CA LYS A 75 17.49 -16.70 3.90
C LYS A 75 16.94 -17.00 5.30
N GLN A 76 17.79 -17.29 6.28
CA GLN A 76 17.35 -17.69 7.63
C GLN A 76 16.81 -16.47 8.39
N LYS A 77 17.48 -15.32 8.27
CA LYS A 77 17.01 -14.06 8.83
C LYS A 77 15.69 -13.61 8.19
N ALA A 78 15.55 -13.76 6.87
CA ALA A 78 14.32 -13.44 6.15
C ALA A 78 13.13 -14.31 6.60
N LEU A 79 13.32 -15.62 6.72
CA LEU A 79 12.29 -16.55 7.22
C LEU A 79 11.90 -16.24 8.68
N THR A 80 12.87 -15.86 9.52
CA THR A 80 12.62 -15.48 10.91
C THR A 80 11.78 -14.20 10.97
N MET A 81 12.15 -13.18 10.19
CA MET A 81 11.39 -11.92 10.10
C MET A 81 9.99 -12.15 9.53
N GLN A 82 9.84 -12.99 8.50
CA GLN A 82 8.54 -13.36 7.96
C GLN A 82 7.67 -14.04 9.03
N ARG A 83 8.24 -14.98 9.79
CA ARG A 83 7.51 -15.65 10.87
C ARG A 83 7.02 -14.67 11.92
N GLU A 84 7.86 -13.71 12.32
CA GLU A 84 7.47 -12.66 13.28
C GLU A 84 6.29 -11.83 12.74
N LEU A 85 6.35 -11.40 11.48
CA LEU A 85 5.27 -10.65 10.84
C LEU A 85 3.96 -11.44 10.74
N ILE A 86 4.03 -12.74 10.45
CA ILE A 86 2.85 -13.62 10.42
C ILE A 86 2.25 -13.75 11.81
N VAL A 87 3.08 -13.88 12.85
CA VAL A 87 2.61 -13.93 14.24
C VAL A 87 1.96 -12.62 14.66
N GLU A 88 2.50 -11.48 14.26
CA GLU A 88 1.86 -10.17 14.49
C GLU A 88 0.52 -10.06 13.78
N LYS A 89 0.44 -10.45 12.49
CA LYS A 89 -0.82 -10.48 11.73
C LYS A 89 -1.84 -11.41 12.40
N LYS A 90 -1.40 -12.58 12.89
CA LYS A 90 -2.24 -13.51 13.65
C LYS A 90 -2.80 -12.84 14.92
N ASN A 91 -1.95 -12.26 15.76
CA ASN A 91 -2.39 -11.65 17.01
C ASN A 91 -3.39 -10.51 16.75
N ARG A 92 -3.17 -9.74 15.68
CA ARG A 92 -4.11 -8.69 15.26
C ARG A 92 -5.46 -9.27 14.83
N LEU A 93 -5.46 -10.35 14.05
CA LEU A 93 -6.70 -11.03 13.67
C LEU A 93 -7.42 -11.60 14.89
N GLU A 94 -6.71 -12.17 15.86
CA GLU A 94 -7.27 -12.63 17.13
C GLU A 94 -7.94 -11.48 17.90
N ASN A 95 -7.30 -10.32 18.02
CA ASN A 95 -7.88 -9.14 18.65
C ASN A 95 -9.17 -8.65 17.93
N ILE A 96 -9.21 -8.74 16.60
CA ILE A 96 -10.39 -8.39 15.80
C ILE A 96 -11.52 -9.38 16.07
N ILE A 97 -11.22 -10.68 16.10
CA ILE A 97 -12.19 -11.73 16.43
C ILE A 97 -12.78 -11.50 17.83
N GLU A 98 -11.94 -11.24 18.83
CA GLU A 98 -12.41 -10.95 20.19
C GLU A 98 -13.34 -9.72 20.27
N SER A 99 -13.07 -8.70 19.45
CA SER A 99 -13.92 -7.51 19.35
C SER A 99 -15.28 -7.85 18.71
N ILE A 100 -15.28 -8.66 17.64
CA ILE A 100 -16.50 -9.13 16.98
C ILE A 100 -17.33 -10.00 17.94
N ASP A 101 -16.70 -10.93 18.64
CA ASP A 101 -17.38 -11.80 19.61
C ASP A 101 -18.00 -10.99 20.76
N SER A 102 -17.26 -10.02 21.28
CA SER A 102 -17.77 -9.07 22.27
C SER A 102 -18.97 -8.28 21.76
N ARG A 103 -18.98 -7.93 20.47
CA ARG A 103 -20.11 -7.23 19.82
C ARG A 103 -21.32 -8.15 19.64
N ILE A 104 -21.11 -9.41 19.26
CA ILE A 104 -22.15 -10.44 19.15
C ILE A 104 -22.89 -10.61 20.48
N VAL A 105 -22.15 -10.69 21.59
CA VAL A 105 -22.74 -10.83 22.93
C VAL A 105 -23.52 -9.58 23.37
N ASN A 106 -23.11 -8.39 22.93
CA ASN A 106 -23.71 -7.10 23.34
C ASN A 106 -24.68 -6.50 22.29
N LEU A 107 -25.17 -7.30 21.34
CA LEU A 107 -26.11 -6.86 20.32
C LEU A 107 -27.48 -6.55 20.95
N GLY A 108 -27.84 -5.26 21.01
CA GLY A 108 -29.19 -4.81 21.38
C GLY A 108 -29.35 -3.87 22.58
N GLY A 109 -28.29 -3.33 23.21
CA GLY A 109 -28.53 -2.45 24.39
C GLY A 109 -27.46 -1.49 24.88
N LYS A 110 -26.24 -1.44 24.30
CA LYS A 110 -25.23 -0.45 24.69
C LYS A 110 -24.58 0.21 23.48
N ALA A 111 -24.40 1.53 23.57
CA ALA A 111 -23.61 2.31 22.62
C ALA A 111 -22.16 1.79 22.58
N MET A 112 -21.52 1.91 21.42
CA MET A 112 -20.12 1.51 21.23
C MET A 112 -19.21 2.20 22.27
N SER A 113 -18.25 1.46 22.82
CA SER A 113 -17.29 1.92 23.82
C SER A 113 -15.89 2.10 23.23
N LYS A 114 -15.05 2.90 23.89
CA LYS A 114 -13.62 3.03 23.55
C LYS A 114 -12.84 1.71 23.56
N LYS A 115 -13.33 0.66 24.24
CA LYS A 115 -12.71 -0.68 24.23
C LYS A 115 -12.96 -1.43 22.91
N ASP A 116 -14.10 -1.19 22.26
CA ASP A 116 -14.47 -1.87 21.00
C ASP A 116 -13.57 -1.43 19.83
N PHE A 117 -13.04 -0.20 19.90
CA PHE A 117 -12.07 0.35 18.94
C PHE A 117 -10.61 0.03 19.27
N LYS A 118 -10.32 -0.65 20.39
CA LYS A 118 -8.95 -0.94 20.83
C LYS A 118 -8.26 -2.01 19.96
N ALA A 119 -9.03 -2.88 19.29
CA ALA A 119 -8.53 -3.80 18.26
C ALA A 119 -8.12 -3.08 16.95
N PHE A 120 -8.51 -1.81 16.81
CA PHE A 120 -8.16 -0.92 15.70
C PHE A 120 -7.23 0.22 16.18
N ASN A 121 -6.55 0.03 17.32
CA ASN A 121 -5.78 1.08 17.99
C ASN A 121 -4.62 1.60 17.12
N TYR A 122 -4.65 2.90 16.90
CA TYR A 122 -3.75 3.72 16.09
C TYR A 122 -2.26 3.64 16.50
N GLU A 123 -1.93 3.08 17.67
CA GLU A 123 -0.55 2.89 18.13
C GLU A 123 0.19 1.73 17.45
N GLU A 124 -0.50 0.67 17.00
CA GLU A 124 0.12 -0.38 16.17
C GLU A 124 0.33 0.08 14.73
N ILE A 125 -0.58 0.92 14.22
CA ILE A 125 -0.38 1.69 12.98
C ILE A 125 0.89 2.56 13.08
N LYS A 126 1.12 3.17 14.25
CA LYS A 126 2.31 3.99 14.55
C LYS A 126 3.63 3.20 14.59
N LYS A 127 3.60 1.92 14.98
CA LYS A 127 4.77 1.01 14.86
C LYS A 127 5.02 0.59 13.41
N HIS A 128 3.96 0.42 12.62
CA HIS A 128 4.07 0.20 11.18
C HIS A 128 4.62 1.45 10.47
N GLU A 129 4.23 2.67 10.90
CA GLU A 129 4.85 3.94 10.47
C GLU A 129 6.35 4.03 10.78
N GLU A 130 6.84 3.42 11.87
CA GLU A 130 8.28 3.36 12.18
C GLU A 130 9.06 2.45 11.24
N LYS A 131 8.46 1.35 10.77
CA LYS A 131 9.05 0.49 9.73
C LYS A 131 8.97 1.15 8.33
N TYR A 132 7.90 1.89 8.04
CA TYR A 132 7.79 2.71 6.83
C TYR A 132 8.73 3.92 6.82
N LYS A 133 9.08 4.46 7.99
CA LYS A 133 10.06 5.54 8.11
C LYS A 133 11.43 5.14 7.56
N GLU A 134 11.84 3.88 7.66
CA GLU A 134 13.11 3.39 7.11
C GLU A 134 13.07 3.32 5.58
N GLU A 135 11.99 2.78 4.99
CA GLU A 135 11.82 2.66 3.54
C GLU A 135 11.65 4.01 2.82
N VAL A 136 10.88 4.95 3.42
CA VAL A 136 10.73 6.31 2.87
C VAL A 136 12.03 7.11 3.03
N LYS A 137 12.84 6.82 4.06
CA LYS A 137 14.16 7.43 4.27
C LYS A 137 15.22 6.86 3.30
N GLU A 138 15.14 5.59 2.91
CA GLU A 138 15.96 5.03 1.83
C GLU A 138 15.55 5.54 0.45
N ARG A 139 14.25 5.55 0.13
CA ARG A 139 13.73 5.90 -1.20
C ARG A 139 13.65 7.41 -1.47
N TYR A 140 13.36 8.21 -0.44
CA TYR A 140 13.14 9.66 -0.55
C TYR A 140 13.95 10.50 0.43
N GLY A 141 14.74 9.89 1.33
CA GLY A 141 15.46 10.63 2.40
C GLY A 141 16.51 11.63 1.92
N LYS A 142 16.91 11.54 0.64
CA LYS A 142 17.79 12.51 -0.02
C LYS A 142 17.03 13.68 -0.67
N THR A 143 15.70 13.59 -0.82
CA THR A 143 14.89 14.66 -1.39
C THR A 143 14.69 15.80 -0.40
N SER A 144 14.63 17.02 -0.91
CA SER A 144 14.30 18.21 -0.12
C SER A 144 12.90 18.10 0.49
N ALA A 145 11.93 17.55 -0.26
CA ALA A 145 10.55 17.35 0.17
C ALA A 145 10.42 16.46 1.43
N TYR A 146 11.17 15.35 1.49
CA TYR A 146 11.16 14.48 2.67
C TYR A 146 11.73 15.17 3.92
N LYS A 147 12.83 15.93 3.77
CA LYS A 147 13.42 16.68 4.87
C LYS A 147 12.47 17.75 5.40
N GLU A 148 11.86 18.52 4.51
CA GLU A 148 10.87 19.54 4.86
C GLU A 148 9.66 18.93 5.58
N SER A 149 9.15 17.80 5.08
CA SER A 149 8.05 17.06 5.71
C SER A 149 8.34 16.64 7.13
N LYS A 150 9.52 16.07 7.35
CA LYS A 150 9.94 15.62 8.67
C LYS A 150 10.11 16.79 9.64
N GLU A 151 10.67 17.91 9.18
CA GLU A 151 10.85 19.12 9.99
C GLU A 151 9.53 19.81 10.34
N LYS A 152 8.54 19.85 9.42
CA LYS A 152 7.21 20.40 9.70
C LYS A 152 6.41 19.51 10.63
N THR A 153 6.26 18.24 10.26
CA THR A 153 5.35 17.31 10.96
C THR A 153 5.82 16.93 12.37
N SER A 154 7.13 16.97 12.64
CA SER A 154 7.67 16.75 14.00
C SER A 154 7.28 17.82 15.01
N LYS A 155 6.82 19.00 14.55
CA LYS A 155 6.41 20.13 15.40
C LYS A 155 4.90 20.15 15.68
N TYR A 156 4.12 19.32 15.00
CA TYR A 156 2.67 19.33 15.14
C TYR A 156 2.20 18.66 16.42
N SER A 157 1.37 19.38 17.16
CA SER A 157 0.58 18.88 18.26
C SER A 157 -0.54 17.98 17.76
N LYS A 158 -1.16 17.24 18.69
CA LYS A 158 -2.32 16.39 18.39
C LYS A 158 -3.49 17.18 17.78
N GLY A 159 -3.77 18.38 18.29
CA GLY A 159 -4.85 19.23 17.78
C GLY A 159 -4.57 19.77 16.37
N GLU A 160 -3.32 20.08 16.06
CA GLU A 160 -2.93 20.47 14.69
C GLU A 160 -3.09 19.30 13.72
N TRP A 161 -2.73 18.08 14.14
CA TRP A 161 -2.99 16.88 13.34
C TRP A 161 -4.46 16.63 13.07
N GLU A 162 -5.32 16.78 14.09
CA GLU A 162 -6.77 16.66 13.94
C GLU A 162 -7.31 17.69 12.93
N ASN A 163 -6.83 18.93 12.98
CA ASN A 163 -7.24 19.97 12.02
C ASN A 163 -6.73 19.68 10.59
N ILE A 164 -5.47 19.26 10.43
CA ILE A 164 -4.89 18.89 9.14
C ILE A 164 -5.66 17.73 8.50
N MET A 165 -5.98 16.69 9.28
CA MET A 165 -6.74 15.55 8.79
C MET A 165 -8.19 15.92 8.49
N GLY A 166 -8.79 16.84 9.26
CA GLY A 166 -10.11 17.40 8.98
C GLY A 166 -10.15 18.14 7.64
N GLU A 167 -9.22 19.07 7.40
CA GLU A 167 -9.09 19.79 6.12
C GLU A 167 -8.93 18.81 4.95
N ALA A 168 -8.15 17.74 5.11
CA ALA A 168 -7.98 16.72 4.08
C ALA A 168 -9.27 15.92 3.82
N ALA A 169 -9.98 15.53 4.88
CA ALA A 169 -11.24 14.80 4.78
C ALA A 169 -12.31 15.61 4.04
N GLU A 170 -12.45 16.91 4.35
CA GLU A 170 -13.41 17.80 3.66
C GLU A 170 -13.13 17.88 2.15
N ILE A 171 -11.85 17.91 1.75
CA ILE A 171 -11.45 17.92 0.34
C ILE A 171 -11.85 16.59 -0.33
N TYR A 172 -11.58 15.45 0.31
CA TYR A 172 -11.94 14.14 -0.23
C TYR A 172 -13.45 13.94 -0.32
N GLU A 173 -14.22 14.35 0.68
CA GLU A 173 -15.68 14.30 0.64
C GLU A 173 -16.24 15.16 -0.49
N GLY A 174 -15.68 16.37 -0.69
CA GLY A 174 -16.05 17.23 -1.81
C GLY A 174 -15.74 16.63 -3.18
N LEU A 175 -14.60 15.94 -3.31
CA LEU A 175 -14.24 15.24 -4.55
C LEU A 175 -15.13 14.01 -4.78
N ALA A 176 -15.42 13.24 -3.73
CA ALA A 176 -16.31 12.08 -3.78
C ALA A 176 -17.71 12.47 -4.27
N ALA A 177 -18.24 13.61 -3.79
CA ALA A 177 -19.55 14.12 -4.20
C ALA A 177 -19.61 14.56 -5.68
N LEU A 178 -18.47 14.70 -6.36
CA LEU A 178 -18.35 15.12 -7.76
C LEU A 178 -17.80 14.01 -8.67
N MET A 179 -17.75 12.76 -8.20
CA MET A 179 -17.19 11.64 -9.00
C MET A 179 -18.00 11.31 -10.27
N ASP A 180 -19.28 11.68 -10.32
CA ASP A 180 -20.12 11.53 -11.51
C ASP A 180 -19.86 12.64 -12.55
N GLU A 181 -19.12 13.69 -12.18
CA GLU A 181 -18.71 14.76 -13.08
C GLU A 181 -17.43 14.39 -13.84
N ASN A 182 -17.09 15.15 -14.87
CA ASN A 182 -15.81 14.97 -15.55
C ASN A 182 -14.63 15.37 -14.64
N PRO A 183 -13.52 14.61 -14.59
CA PRO A 183 -12.31 15.00 -13.86
C PRO A 183 -11.77 16.40 -14.23
N SER A 184 -12.03 16.91 -15.44
CA SER A 184 -11.67 18.26 -15.87
C SER A 184 -12.68 19.35 -15.48
N ASN A 185 -13.77 19.01 -14.79
CA ASN A 185 -14.78 19.96 -14.33
C ASN A 185 -14.12 21.03 -13.44
N GLU A 186 -14.52 22.29 -13.60
CA GLU A 186 -13.92 23.43 -12.89
C GLU A 186 -13.94 23.27 -11.37
N LYS A 187 -15.04 22.75 -10.79
CA LYS A 187 -15.17 22.53 -9.35
C LYS A 187 -14.26 21.40 -8.87
N VAL A 188 -14.09 20.35 -9.67
CA VAL A 188 -13.16 19.25 -9.39
C VAL A 188 -11.72 19.78 -9.41
N GLN A 189 -11.37 20.56 -10.43
CA GLN A 189 -10.03 21.15 -10.56
C GLN A 189 -9.72 22.16 -9.45
N GLU A 190 -10.72 22.91 -8.94
CA GLU A 190 -10.57 23.76 -7.77
C GLU A 190 -10.23 22.94 -6.51
N LEU A 191 -10.92 21.82 -6.27
CA LEU A 191 -10.65 20.92 -5.14
C LEU A 191 -9.29 20.23 -5.26
N VAL A 192 -8.87 19.82 -6.47
CA VAL A 192 -7.53 19.29 -6.73
C VAL A 192 -6.45 20.34 -6.44
N GLY A 193 -6.69 21.60 -6.83
CA GLY A 193 -5.82 22.73 -6.47
C GLY A 193 -5.74 22.94 -4.96
N LYS A 194 -6.87 22.87 -4.25
CA LYS A 194 -6.92 22.90 -2.78
C LYS A 194 -6.14 21.75 -2.16
N TRP A 195 -6.22 20.55 -2.73
CA TRP A 195 -5.46 19.39 -2.27
C TRP A 195 -3.95 19.60 -2.37
N ARG A 196 -3.47 20.10 -3.53
CA ARG A 196 -2.05 20.43 -3.70
C ARG A 196 -1.58 21.50 -2.71
N SER A 197 -2.40 22.54 -2.52
CA SER A 197 -2.11 23.63 -1.57
C SER A 197 -2.09 23.13 -0.13
N HIS A 198 -3.01 22.23 0.25
CA HIS A 198 -3.04 21.59 1.55
C HIS A 198 -1.75 20.77 1.78
N ILE A 199 -1.31 19.97 0.80
CA ILE A 199 -0.04 19.22 0.89
C ILE A 199 1.14 20.19 1.07
N SER A 200 1.17 21.26 0.27
CA SER A 200 2.24 22.27 0.28
C SER A 200 2.36 22.99 1.62
N LYS A 201 1.21 23.34 2.20
CA LYS A 201 1.11 24.00 3.51
C LYS A 201 1.62 23.09 4.62
N ASN A 202 1.12 21.86 4.68
CA ASN A 202 1.22 21.01 5.87
C ASN A 202 2.37 19.99 5.84
N TYR A 203 2.90 19.62 4.67
CA TYR A 203 3.94 18.60 4.57
C TYR A 203 5.21 19.15 3.92
N TYR A 204 5.18 19.48 2.64
CA TYR A 204 6.38 19.90 1.90
C TYR A 204 5.95 20.65 0.65
N ASN A 205 6.81 21.51 0.09
CA ASN A 205 6.51 22.20 -1.16
C ASN A 205 6.19 21.20 -2.30
N CYS A 206 4.90 21.02 -2.59
CA CYS A 206 4.42 20.05 -3.57
C CYS A 206 4.46 20.70 -4.95
N THR A 207 5.60 20.57 -5.64
CA THR A 207 5.72 21.02 -7.04
C THR A 207 4.75 20.24 -7.95
N LEU A 208 4.48 20.74 -9.16
CA LEU A 208 3.63 20.01 -10.11
C LEU A 208 4.22 18.65 -10.48
N GLU A 209 5.55 18.52 -10.53
CA GLU A 209 6.25 17.26 -10.75
C GLU A 209 5.99 16.26 -9.61
N ILE A 210 6.13 16.70 -8.35
CA ILE A 210 5.85 15.86 -7.19
C ILE A 210 4.36 15.48 -7.16
N PHE A 211 3.47 16.44 -7.44
CA PHE A 211 2.03 16.22 -7.44
C PHE A 211 1.61 15.20 -8.50
N ARG A 212 2.21 15.24 -9.70
CA ARG A 212 2.03 14.22 -10.74
C ARG A 212 2.54 12.85 -10.30
N GLY A 213 3.68 12.79 -9.61
CA GLY A 213 4.17 11.55 -9.01
C GLY A 213 3.21 10.96 -7.97
N LEU A 214 2.59 11.80 -7.14
CA LEU A 214 1.58 11.37 -6.16
C LEU A 214 0.32 10.81 -6.84
N ALA A 215 -0.12 11.41 -7.95
CA ALA A 215 -1.28 10.91 -8.70
C ALA A 215 -1.07 9.46 -9.15
N LEU A 216 0.11 9.13 -9.67
CA LEU A 216 0.47 7.76 -10.06
C LEU A 216 0.54 6.82 -8.86
N MET A 217 1.09 7.31 -7.74
CA MET A 217 1.24 6.51 -6.53
C MET A 217 -0.10 6.15 -5.88
N TYR A 218 -1.08 7.05 -5.89
CA TYR A 218 -2.41 6.81 -5.31
C TYR A 218 -3.19 5.66 -5.95
N VAL A 219 -2.85 5.26 -7.17
CA VAL A 219 -3.46 4.11 -7.87
C VAL A 219 -2.52 2.90 -7.94
N ALA A 220 -1.20 3.13 -7.89
CA ALA A 220 -0.21 2.06 -7.95
C ALA A 220 0.00 1.35 -6.60
N ASP A 221 -0.35 2.00 -5.50
CA ASP A 221 -0.21 1.47 -4.14
C ASP A 221 -1.58 1.28 -3.49
N GLU A 222 -1.98 0.01 -3.30
CA GLU A 222 -3.28 -0.37 -2.75
C GLU A 222 -3.58 0.29 -1.39
N ARG A 223 -2.57 0.63 -0.59
CA ARG A 223 -2.77 1.29 0.71
C ARG A 223 -3.32 2.70 0.57
N PHE A 224 -2.83 3.44 -0.44
CA PHE A 224 -3.32 4.78 -0.73
C PHE A 224 -4.69 4.71 -1.40
N THR A 225 -4.87 3.77 -2.33
CA THR A 225 -6.17 3.49 -2.95
C THR A 225 -7.22 3.21 -1.89
N GLU A 226 -6.99 2.23 -1.00
CA GLU A 226 -7.93 1.85 0.06
C GLU A 226 -8.21 3.01 1.02
N ASN A 227 -7.23 3.85 1.32
CA ASN A 227 -7.44 4.96 2.24
C ASN A 227 -8.28 6.10 1.63
N ILE A 228 -8.07 6.39 0.35
CA ILE A 228 -8.83 7.43 -0.38
C ILE A 228 -10.23 6.90 -0.71
N ASP A 229 -10.37 5.64 -1.11
CA ASP A 229 -11.65 5.04 -1.50
C ASP A 229 -12.63 4.87 -0.33
N LYS A 230 -12.19 5.05 0.92
CA LYS A 230 -13.10 5.17 2.09
C LYS A 230 -14.11 6.31 1.94
N TYR A 231 -13.77 7.34 1.19
CA TYR A 231 -14.64 8.50 0.94
C TYR A 231 -15.56 8.30 -0.27
N GLY A 232 -15.24 7.36 -1.16
CA GLY A 232 -16.03 6.97 -2.32
C GLY A 232 -15.31 5.90 -3.14
N GLY A 233 -15.98 4.80 -3.47
CA GLY A 233 -15.35 3.70 -4.21
C GLY A 233 -14.91 4.14 -5.61
N GLY A 234 -13.61 4.01 -5.92
CA GLY A 234 -13.01 4.53 -7.16
C GLY A 234 -12.50 5.98 -7.08
N LEU A 235 -12.58 6.63 -5.92
CA LEU A 235 -12.13 8.02 -5.74
C LEU A 235 -10.63 8.18 -6.00
N ALA A 236 -9.80 7.21 -5.63
CA ALA A 236 -8.36 7.28 -5.86
C ALA A 236 -8.02 7.35 -7.36
N GLN A 237 -8.73 6.56 -8.18
CA GLN A 237 -8.59 6.58 -9.64
C GLN A 237 -9.06 7.93 -10.22
N PHE A 238 -10.25 8.38 -9.81
CA PHE A 238 -10.80 9.67 -10.23
C PHE A 238 -9.88 10.85 -9.88
N LEU A 239 -9.38 10.86 -8.65
CA LEU A 239 -8.46 11.89 -8.15
C LEU A 239 -7.12 11.86 -8.92
N SER A 240 -6.57 10.67 -9.20
CA SER A 240 -5.36 10.53 -9.99
C SER A 240 -5.50 11.16 -11.38
N GLU A 241 -6.61 10.89 -12.07
CA GLU A 241 -6.92 11.47 -13.37
C GLU A 241 -7.06 12.99 -13.30
N ALA A 242 -7.82 13.49 -12.31
CA ALA A 242 -8.01 14.93 -12.11
C ALA A 242 -6.70 15.67 -11.76
N MET A 243 -5.81 15.05 -10.97
CA MET A 243 -4.47 15.57 -10.65
C MET A 243 -3.57 15.67 -11.88
N ASN A 244 -3.62 14.67 -12.77
CA ASN A 244 -2.85 14.71 -14.02
C ASN A 244 -3.29 15.88 -14.90
N ILE A 245 -4.61 16.04 -15.09
CA ILE A 245 -5.20 17.17 -15.82
C ILE A 245 -4.82 18.52 -15.20
N TYR A 246 -4.90 18.62 -13.87
CA TYR A 246 -4.49 19.83 -13.14
C TYR A 246 -3.04 20.19 -13.44
N CYS A 247 -2.14 19.20 -13.41
CA CYS A 247 -0.73 19.42 -13.72
C CYS A 247 -0.54 19.88 -15.18
N ASP A 248 -1.20 19.25 -16.16
CA ASP A 248 -1.09 19.65 -17.58
C ASP A 248 -1.56 21.09 -17.80
N ASN A 249 -2.61 21.52 -17.11
CA ASN A 249 -3.16 22.87 -17.24
C ASN A 249 -2.29 23.95 -16.58
N ASN A 250 -1.48 23.59 -15.58
CA ASN A 250 -0.65 24.52 -14.80
C ASN A 250 0.85 24.46 -15.14
N LEU A 251 1.25 23.63 -16.12
CA LEU A 251 2.61 23.58 -16.68
C LEU A 251 2.89 24.66 -17.74
N LYS A 252 1.93 25.56 -18.01
CA LYS A 252 2.03 26.65 -18.97
C LYS A 252 2.67 27.91 -18.39
#